data_AF-A0A1N7PYF0-F1
#
_entry.id   AF-A0A1N7PYF0-F1
#
_cell.length_a   1.000
_cell.length_b   1.000
_cell.length_c   1.000
_cell.angle_alpha   90.00
_cell.angle_beta   90.00
_cell.angle_gamma   90.00
#
_symmetry.space_group_name_H-M   'P 1'
#
loop_
_entity.id
_entity.type
_entity.pdbx_description
1 polymer ?
#
loop_
_entity_poly.entity_id
_entity_poly.type
_entity_poly.pdbx_seq_one_letter_code
_entity_poly.pdbx_strand_id
1 'polypeptide(L)'
;MNKQLLILSNDLLSDYLGKVPEGLKYAFEALKDAEISTDTFSFYISVSSVYSSKIEGEAIDLDSYVKHKKFGIEFSPDYTRKIDDLYDAYTFAKVNELNKENIAQAHSLLSKNILNNSRQGTYRAQNMYVSTPDGRIEYVAASSFTF
;
A
#
# COMPACT_ATOMS: atom_id res chain seq x y z
N MET A 1 17.23 -0.24 38.97
CA MET A 1 17.46 -1.55 38.32
C MET A 1 18.32 -1.32 37.09
N ASN A 2 19.61 -1.65 37.16
CA ASN A 2 20.54 -1.55 36.04
C ASN A 2 20.28 -2.74 35.10
N LYS A 3 19.73 -2.50 33.90
CA LYS A 3 19.70 -3.54 32.86
C LYS A 3 21.10 -3.65 32.28
N GLN A 4 21.86 -4.62 32.75
CA GLN A 4 23.13 -5.01 32.14
C GLN A 4 22.82 -5.56 30.74
N LEU A 5 23.33 -4.90 29.70
CA LEU A 5 23.27 -5.42 28.35
C LEU A 5 24.17 -6.66 28.31
N LEU A 6 23.56 -7.84 28.17
CA LEU A 6 24.26 -9.09 27.89
C LEU A 6 24.95 -8.90 26.54
N ILE A 7 26.27 -8.75 26.55
CA ILE A 7 27.08 -8.84 25.34
C ILE A 7 26.84 -10.26 24.80
N LEU A 8 26.41 -10.37 23.55
CA LEU A 8 26.25 -11.64 22.86
C LEU A 8 27.55 -12.45 23.01
N SER A 9 27.45 -13.66 23.55
CA SER A 9 28.59 -14.57 23.61
C SER A 9 29.09 -14.83 22.18
N ASN A 10 30.39 -14.70 22.03
CA ASN A 10 31.15 -14.87 20.79
C ASN A 10 31.83 -16.25 20.73
N ASP A 11 31.50 -17.17 21.63
CA ASP A 11 32.07 -18.53 21.70
C ASP A 11 31.85 -19.31 20.39
N LEU A 12 30.77 -19.02 19.66
CA LEU A 12 30.43 -19.67 18.39
C LEU A 12 30.93 -18.92 17.15
N LEU A 13 31.57 -17.76 17.32
CA LEU A 13 31.96 -16.89 16.20
C LEU A 13 33.02 -17.54 15.31
N SER A 14 34.01 -18.20 15.92
CA SER A 14 35.09 -18.89 15.19
C SER A 14 34.55 -20.06 14.37
N ASP A 15 33.68 -20.87 14.96
CA ASP A 15 33.04 -22.01 14.28
C ASP A 15 32.10 -21.55 13.17
N TYR A 16 31.40 -20.43 13.37
CA TYR A 16 30.58 -19.80 12.34
C TYR A 16 31.44 -19.34 11.16
N LEU A 17 32.49 -18.55 11.41
CA LEU A 17 33.39 -18.04 10.37
C LEU A 17 34.08 -19.17 9.59
N GLY A 18 34.43 -20.27 10.25
CA GLY A 18 35.00 -21.45 9.57
C GLY A 18 34.02 -22.20 8.67
N LYS A 19 32.71 -22.02 8.86
CA LYS A 19 31.65 -22.60 8.03
C LYS A 19 31.13 -21.64 6.96
N VAL A 20 31.49 -20.36 7.01
CA VAL A 20 31.09 -19.39 5.99
C VAL A 20 31.76 -19.77 4.67
N PRO A 21 30.99 -20.00 3.59
CA PRO A 21 31.55 -20.33 2.28
C PRO A 21 32.48 -19.22 1.78
N GLU A 22 33.63 -19.61 1.23
CA GLU A 22 34.48 -18.68 0.49
C GLU A 22 33.69 -18.04 -0.65
N GLY A 23 33.80 -16.72 -0.78
CA GLY A 23 33.07 -15.96 -1.81
C GLY A 23 31.67 -15.50 -1.42
N LEU A 24 31.18 -15.73 -0.19
CA LEU A 24 29.89 -15.19 0.27
C LEU A 24 29.79 -13.67 0.07
N LYS A 25 30.86 -12.94 0.39
CA LYS A 25 30.92 -11.48 0.20
C LYS A 25 30.75 -11.10 -1.27
N TYR A 26 31.46 -11.79 -2.17
CA TYR A 26 31.35 -11.56 -3.61
C TYR A 26 29.96 -11.91 -4.13
N ALA A 27 29.38 -13.02 -3.69
CA ALA A 27 28.02 -13.42 -4.04
C ALA A 27 26.98 -12.39 -3.56
N PHE A 28 27.17 -11.83 -2.36
CA PHE A 28 26.32 -10.78 -1.81
C PHE A 28 26.45 -9.46 -2.59
N GLU A 29 27.68 -9.03 -2.88
CA GLU A 29 27.94 -7.81 -3.67
C GLU A 29 27.51 -7.96 -5.13
N ALA A 30 27.45 -9.19 -5.64
CA ALA A 30 26.92 -9.53 -6.96
C ALA A 30 25.40 -9.64 -6.99
N LEU A 31 24.71 -9.61 -5.84
CA LEU A 31 23.26 -9.47 -5.81
C LEU A 31 22.90 -8.15 -6.50
N LYS A 32 22.09 -8.26 -7.54
CA LYS A 32 21.42 -7.12 -8.12
C LYS A 32 19.99 -7.16 -7.60
N ASP A 33 19.40 -5.99 -7.41
CA ASP A 33 17.96 -5.91 -7.28
C ASP A 33 17.37 -6.69 -8.45
N ALA A 34 16.50 -7.66 -8.14
CA ALA A 34 15.78 -8.35 -9.19
C ALA A 34 15.15 -7.26 -10.06
N GLU A 35 15.34 -7.32 -11.39
CA GLU A 35 14.56 -6.48 -12.29
C GLU A 35 13.11 -6.70 -11.88
N ILE A 36 12.51 -5.66 -11.33
CA ILE A 36 11.20 -5.79 -10.78
C ILE A 36 10.29 -5.84 -12.00
N SER A 37 10.02 -7.08 -12.42
CA SER A 37 9.16 -7.36 -13.54
C SER A 37 7.84 -6.62 -13.31
N THR A 38 7.30 -6.05 -14.38
CA THR A 38 5.96 -5.45 -14.38
C THR A 38 4.90 -6.41 -13.82
N ASP A 39 5.11 -7.72 -13.94
CA ASP A 39 4.25 -8.75 -13.37
C ASP A 39 4.36 -8.85 -11.84
N THR A 40 5.57 -8.67 -11.29
CA THR A 40 5.80 -8.70 -9.84
C THR A 40 5.23 -7.45 -9.17
N PHE A 41 5.36 -6.28 -9.81
CA PHE A 41 4.77 -5.05 -9.31
C PHE A 41 3.25 -5.07 -9.34
N SER A 42 2.67 -5.52 -10.45
CA SER A 42 1.21 -5.61 -10.58
C SER A 42 0.63 -6.49 -9.47
N PHE A 43 1.31 -7.58 -9.11
CA PHE A 43 0.90 -8.44 -7.99
C PHE A 43 0.91 -7.71 -6.64
N TYR A 44 1.99 -7.02 -6.26
CA TYR A 44 2.04 -6.33 -4.97
C TYR A 44 1.06 -5.15 -4.87
N ILE A 45 0.82 -4.46 -5.98
CA ILE A 45 -0.22 -3.44 -6.05
C ILE A 45 -1.59 -4.10 -5.86
N SER A 46 -1.88 -5.23 -6.52
CA SER A 46 -3.13 -5.97 -6.30
C SER A 46 -3.31 -6.40 -4.83
N VAL A 47 -2.27 -6.92 -4.19
CA VAL A 47 -2.29 -7.27 -2.75
C VAL A 47 -2.63 -6.04 -1.92
N SER A 48 -1.91 -4.94 -2.13
CA SER A 48 -2.07 -3.69 -1.37
C SER A 48 -3.46 -3.10 -1.54
N SER A 49 -3.98 -3.06 -2.77
CA SER A 49 -5.31 -2.56 -3.08
C SER A 49 -6.40 -3.39 -2.39
N VAL A 50 -6.34 -4.73 -2.50
CA VAL A 50 -7.34 -5.61 -1.86
C VAL A 50 -7.39 -5.42 -0.35
N TYR A 51 -6.24 -5.46 0.33
CA TYR A 51 -6.24 -5.37 1.80
C TYR A 51 -6.58 -3.96 2.31
N SER A 52 -6.19 -2.91 1.58
CA SER A 52 -6.61 -1.54 1.91
C SER A 52 -8.11 -1.37 1.74
N SER A 53 -8.68 -1.88 0.65
CA SER A 53 -10.13 -1.90 0.43
C SER A 53 -10.88 -2.71 1.49
N LYS A 54 -10.29 -3.80 2.02
CA LYS A 54 -10.89 -4.56 3.13
C LYS A 54 -10.98 -3.77 4.44
N ILE A 55 -10.03 -2.88 4.72
CA ILE A 55 -10.10 -1.98 5.88
C ILE A 55 -11.33 -1.07 5.76
N GLU A 56 -11.64 -0.63 4.53
CA GLU A 56 -12.82 0.19 4.20
C GLU A 56 -14.12 -0.63 4.05
N GLY A 57 -14.07 -1.95 4.28
CA GLY A 57 -15.25 -2.83 4.29
C GLY A 57 -15.57 -3.54 2.97
N GLU A 58 -14.68 -3.52 1.99
CA GLU A 58 -14.89 -4.26 0.73
C GLU A 58 -14.73 -5.78 0.93
N ALA A 59 -15.55 -6.56 0.23
CA ALA A 59 -15.68 -8.00 0.44
C ALA A 59 -14.81 -8.87 -0.49
N ILE A 60 -14.09 -8.28 -1.44
CA ILE A 60 -13.29 -9.05 -2.42
C ILE A 60 -12.10 -9.76 -1.78
N ASP A 61 -11.86 -11.01 -2.16
CA ASP A 61 -10.64 -11.73 -1.79
C ASP A 61 -9.54 -11.57 -2.85
N LEU A 62 -8.30 -11.84 -2.44
CA LEU A 62 -7.13 -11.63 -3.30
C LEU A 62 -7.13 -12.54 -4.53
N ASP A 63 -7.55 -13.81 -4.40
CA ASP A 63 -7.54 -14.75 -5.52
C ASP A 63 -8.57 -14.32 -6.58
N SER A 64 -9.78 -13.95 -6.14
CA SER A 64 -10.80 -13.38 -7.02
C SER A 64 -10.34 -12.10 -7.72
N TYR A 65 -9.69 -11.19 -6.99
CA TYR A 65 -9.20 -9.94 -7.59
C TYR A 65 -8.03 -10.18 -8.55
N VAL A 66 -7.09 -11.06 -8.23
CA VAL A 66 -5.99 -11.41 -9.15
C VAL A 66 -6.55 -12.06 -10.42
N LYS A 67 -7.57 -12.91 -10.30
CA LYS A 67 -8.27 -13.49 -11.45
C LYS A 67 -8.91 -12.42 -12.34
N HIS A 68 -9.57 -11.45 -11.72
CA HIS A 68 -10.13 -10.30 -12.41
C HIS A 68 -9.03 -9.50 -13.14
N LYS A 69 -8.01 -9.05 -12.42
CA LYS A 69 -7.01 -8.11 -12.95
C LYS A 69 -6.03 -8.74 -13.94
N LYS A 70 -5.62 -9.99 -13.70
CA LYS A 70 -4.60 -10.69 -14.51
C LYS A 70 -5.19 -11.47 -15.69
N PHE A 71 -6.37 -12.08 -15.50
CA PHE A 71 -6.96 -12.96 -16.51
C PHE A 71 -8.21 -12.37 -17.17
N GLY A 72 -8.63 -11.17 -16.76
CA GLY A 72 -9.81 -10.51 -17.33
C GLY A 72 -11.12 -11.23 -16.99
N ILE A 73 -11.15 -12.01 -15.91
CA ILE A 73 -12.37 -12.69 -15.48
C ILE A 73 -13.39 -11.64 -15.03
N GLU A 74 -14.58 -11.70 -15.61
CA GLU A 74 -15.66 -10.77 -15.27
C GLU A 74 -16.23 -11.08 -13.89
N PHE A 75 -16.36 -10.03 -13.09
CA PHE A 75 -17.11 -10.00 -11.84
C PHE A 75 -18.09 -8.84 -11.89
N SER A 76 -19.01 -8.75 -10.92
CA SER A 76 -19.87 -7.59 -10.80
C SER A 76 -19.05 -6.30 -10.70
N PRO A 77 -19.33 -5.25 -11.48
CA PRO A 77 -18.58 -3.99 -11.42
C PRO A 77 -18.52 -3.40 -10.01
N ASP A 78 -19.60 -3.50 -9.23
CA ASP A 78 -19.61 -3.01 -7.85
C ASP A 78 -18.65 -3.76 -6.92
N TYR A 79 -18.26 -4.98 -7.31
CA TYR A 79 -17.33 -5.82 -6.55
C TYR A 79 -15.86 -5.51 -6.85
N THR A 80 -15.54 -4.95 -8.03
CA THR A 80 -14.14 -4.73 -8.45
C THR A 80 -13.77 -3.27 -8.66
N ARG A 81 -14.70 -2.42 -9.13
CA ARG A 81 -14.39 -1.07 -9.62
C ARG A 81 -13.69 -0.16 -8.61
N LYS A 82 -14.03 -0.27 -7.33
CA LYS A 82 -13.38 0.51 -6.27
C LYS A 82 -11.95 0.04 -5.99
N ILE A 83 -11.71 -1.27 -6.09
CA ILE A 83 -10.36 -1.82 -5.95
C ILE A 83 -9.54 -1.48 -7.20
N ASP A 84 -10.15 -1.45 -8.38
CA ASP A 84 -9.51 -1.00 -9.62
C ASP A 84 -9.11 0.47 -9.56
N ASP A 85 -10.00 1.35 -9.10
CA ASP A 85 -9.68 2.76 -8.88
C ASP A 85 -8.49 2.94 -7.92
N LEU A 86 -8.44 2.16 -6.84
CA LEU A 86 -7.33 2.18 -5.88
C LEU A 86 -6.03 1.61 -6.48
N TYR A 87 -6.12 0.52 -7.26
CA TYR A 87 -4.99 -0.04 -8.01
C TYR A 87 -4.40 1.00 -8.96
N ASP A 88 -5.24 1.71 -9.70
CA ASP A 88 -4.81 2.74 -10.65
C ASP A 88 -4.18 3.94 -9.91
N ALA A 89 -4.75 4.34 -8.79
CA ALA A 89 -4.19 5.39 -7.93
C ALA A 89 -2.81 5.03 -7.38
N TYR A 90 -2.60 3.79 -6.92
CA TYR A 90 -1.30 3.31 -6.45
C TYR A 90 -0.27 3.18 -7.58
N THR A 91 -0.71 2.68 -8.73
CA THR A 91 0.15 2.59 -9.93
C THR A 91 0.63 3.97 -10.34
N PHE A 92 -0.28 4.96 -10.35
CA PHE A 92 0.07 6.36 -10.61
C PHE A 92 1.02 6.93 -9.57
N ALA A 93 0.69 6.82 -8.27
CA ALA A 93 1.48 7.40 -7.20
C ALA A 93 2.90 6.82 -7.12
N LYS A 94 3.09 5.56 -7.54
CA LYS A 94 4.40 4.88 -7.48
C LYS A 94 5.44 5.49 -8.42
N VAL A 95 5.03 6.04 -9.56
CA VAL A 95 5.94 6.56 -10.61
C VAL A 95 5.95 8.08 -10.71
N ASN A 96 5.20 8.75 -9.84
CA ASN A 96 5.06 10.20 -9.83
C ASN A 96 5.58 10.78 -8.51
N GLU A 97 6.27 11.91 -8.59
CA GLU A 97 6.79 12.59 -7.39
C GLU A 97 5.66 13.10 -6.50
N LEU A 98 5.95 13.17 -5.19
CA LEU A 98 5.00 13.69 -4.21
C LEU A 98 4.90 15.21 -4.30
N ASN A 99 3.89 15.71 -5.01
CA ASN A 99 3.53 17.11 -5.08
C ASN A 99 1.99 17.28 -5.08
N LYS A 100 1.53 18.53 -5.03
CA LYS A 100 0.11 18.87 -4.89
C LYS A 100 -0.72 18.35 -6.06
N GLU A 101 -0.21 18.51 -7.27
CA GLU A 101 -0.86 18.15 -8.53
C GLU A 101 -1.05 16.62 -8.61
N ASN A 102 -0.01 15.87 -8.25
CA ASN A 102 -0.02 14.41 -8.25
C ASN A 102 -0.89 13.84 -7.12
N ILE A 103 -0.94 14.48 -5.95
CA ILE A 103 -1.89 14.10 -4.89
C ILE A 103 -3.33 14.28 -5.37
N ALA A 104 -3.64 15.41 -6.02
CA ALA A 104 -4.96 15.65 -6.59
C ALA A 104 -5.33 14.61 -7.66
N GLN A 105 -4.38 14.27 -8.55
CA GLN A 105 -4.60 13.26 -9.59
C GLN A 105 -4.81 11.86 -9.00
N ALA A 106 -3.98 11.44 -8.04
CA ALA A 106 -4.15 10.16 -7.34
C ALA A 106 -5.51 10.08 -6.63
N HIS A 107 -5.94 11.17 -5.98
CA HIS A 107 -7.27 11.26 -5.38
C HIS A 107 -8.38 11.16 -6.43
N SER A 108 -8.21 11.77 -7.62
CA SER A 108 -9.19 11.68 -8.70
C SER A 108 -9.34 10.25 -9.24
N LEU A 109 -8.23 9.52 -9.37
CA LEU A 109 -8.26 8.11 -9.77
C LEU A 109 -8.99 7.26 -8.73
N LEU A 110 -8.61 7.40 -7.45
CA LEU A 110 -9.19 6.66 -6.33
C LEU A 110 -10.71 6.89 -6.19
N SER A 111 -11.15 8.14 -6.36
CA SER A 111 -12.54 8.53 -6.06
C SER A 111 -13.48 8.42 -7.26
N LYS A 112 -13.02 7.90 -8.40
CA LYS A 112 -13.76 7.86 -9.66
C LYS A 112 -15.14 7.19 -9.52
N ASN A 113 -15.22 6.09 -8.79
CA ASN A 113 -16.47 5.36 -8.53
C ASN A 113 -17.07 5.60 -7.14
N ILE A 114 -16.49 6.50 -6.34
CA ILE A 114 -16.90 6.81 -4.97
C ILE A 114 -17.58 8.19 -4.89
N LEU A 115 -17.07 9.17 -5.64
CA LEU A 115 -17.49 10.56 -5.59
C LEU A 115 -17.94 11.05 -6.97
N ASN A 116 -18.82 12.05 -6.97
CA ASN A 116 -19.17 12.80 -8.19
C ASN A 116 -17.94 13.53 -8.73
N ASN A 117 -17.85 13.66 -10.06
CA ASN A 117 -16.70 14.27 -10.77
C ASN A 117 -16.25 15.63 -10.19
N SER A 118 -17.17 16.48 -9.73
CA SER A 118 -16.84 17.79 -9.17
C SER A 118 -16.07 17.74 -7.83
N ARG A 119 -16.05 16.58 -7.17
CA ARG A 119 -15.37 16.35 -5.88
C ARG A 119 -14.11 15.50 -6.03
N GLN A 120 -13.81 15.02 -7.23
CA GLN A 120 -12.61 14.24 -7.50
C GLN A 120 -11.41 15.19 -7.63
N GLY A 121 -10.28 14.80 -7.03
CA GLY A 121 -9.05 15.60 -7.01
C GLY A 121 -9.12 16.96 -6.27
N THR A 122 -10.18 17.22 -5.50
CA THR A 122 -10.33 18.49 -4.76
C THR A 122 -10.34 18.27 -3.24
N TYR A 123 -9.97 19.30 -2.49
CA TYR A 123 -10.15 19.30 -1.05
C TYR A 123 -11.63 19.35 -0.70
N ARG A 124 -12.00 18.70 0.40
CA ARG A 124 -13.36 18.81 0.94
C ARG A 124 -13.69 20.25 1.34
N ALA A 125 -14.93 20.64 1.10
CA ALA A 125 -15.51 21.90 1.58
C ALA A 125 -16.50 21.69 2.75
N GLN A 126 -16.67 20.46 3.20
CA GLN A 126 -17.63 20.06 4.23
C GLN A 126 -16.92 19.57 5.48
N ASN A 127 -17.61 19.65 6.61
CA ASN A 127 -17.13 19.06 7.86
C ASN A 127 -17.04 17.54 7.73
N MET A 128 -15.98 16.97 8.28
CA MET A 128 -15.77 15.52 8.33
C MET A 128 -15.48 15.08 9.75
N TYR A 129 -16.02 13.93 10.10
CA TYR A 129 -15.89 13.29 11.39
C TYR A 129 -15.34 11.90 11.17
N VAL A 130 -14.59 11.41 12.14
CA VAL A 130 -14.28 9.99 12.20
C VAL A 130 -14.92 9.43 13.45
N SER A 131 -15.59 8.31 13.24
CA SER A 131 -16.42 7.69 14.26
C SER A 131 -15.81 6.37 14.71
N THR A 132 -16.08 6.06 15.96
CA THR A 132 -15.90 4.71 16.53
C THR A 132 -16.89 3.72 15.91
N PRO A 133 -16.62 2.40 16.01
CA PRO A 133 -17.55 1.38 15.55
C PRO A 133 -18.94 1.45 16.18
N ASP A 134 -19.09 1.99 17.40
CA ASP A 134 -20.40 2.22 18.05
C ASP A 134 -21.04 3.58 17.69
N GLY A 135 -20.46 4.30 16.72
CA GLY A 135 -21.06 5.49 16.09
C GLY A 135 -20.77 6.82 16.79
N ARG A 136 -19.92 6.85 17.84
CA ARG A 136 -19.52 8.10 18.51
C ARG A 136 -18.44 8.81 17.70
N ILE A 137 -18.46 10.13 17.71
CA ILE A 137 -17.39 10.94 17.11
C ILE A 137 -16.12 10.80 17.94
N GLU A 138 -15.06 10.24 17.35
CA GLU A 138 -13.73 10.13 17.95
C GLU A 138 -12.91 11.39 17.67
N TYR A 139 -12.98 11.90 16.42
CA TYR A 139 -12.29 13.14 16.01
C TYR A 139 -13.05 13.92 14.95
N VAL A 140 -12.88 15.25 15.01
CA VAL A 140 -13.36 16.20 13.99
C VAL A 140 -12.16 16.60 13.13
N ALA A 141 -12.30 16.46 11.81
CA ALA A 141 -11.24 16.85 10.89
C ALA A 141 -11.11 18.40 10.82
N ALA A 142 -9.92 18.90 10.49
CA ALA A 142 -9.63 20.35 10.45
C ALA A 142 -10.63 21.15 9.59
N SER A 143 -10.90 22.40 9.92
CA SER A 143 -11.84 23.23 9.14
C SER A 143 -11.37 23.36 7.68
N SER A 144 -12.30 23.22 6.73
CA SER A 144 -12.06 23.47 5.31
C SER A 144 -12.08 24.95 4.93
N PHE A 145 -12.43 25.82 5.87
CA PHE A 145 -12.62 27.26 5.66
C PHE A 145 -11.50 28.12 6.27
N THR A 146 -10.37 27.53 6.64
CA THR A 146 -9.34 28.22 7.42
C THR A 146 -7.98 28.11 6.74
N PHE A 147 -7.66 29.14 5.94
CA PHE A 147 -6.32 29.61 5.63
C PHE A 147 -6.32 31.13 5.65
#